data_AF-A0A6C0GJR5-F1
#
_entry.id   AF-A0A6C0GJR5-F1
#
_cell.length_a   1.000
_cell.length_b   1.000
_cell.length_c   1.000
_cell.angle_alpha   90.00
_cell.angle_beta   90.00
_cell.angle_gamma   90.00
#
_symmetry.space_group_name_H-M   'P 1'
#
loop_
_entity.id
_entity.type
_entity.pdbx_description
1 polymer ?
#
loop_
_entity_poly.entity_id
_entity_poly.type
_entity_poly.pdbx_seq_one_letter_code
_entity_poly.pdbx_strand_id
1 'polypeptide(L)' 'MIKNDISIVITQDLTEGCLVYVEQLPHISANAPTVAEANAILMAELKRYEQDTYSTYNVVEYKYSSGAYRS' A
#
# COMPACT_ATOMS: atom_id res chain seq x y z
N MET A 1 18.66 -2.06 -12.89
CA MET A 1 17.48 -1.58 -12.15
C MET A 1 16.32 -2.46 -12.54
N ILE A 2 15.82 -3.27 -11.60
CA ILE A 2 14.69 -4.18 -11.86
C ILE A 2 13.41 -3.36 -11.74
N LYS A 3 12.53 -3.47 -12.74
CA LYS A 3 11.19 -2.87 -12.68
C LYS A 3 10.20 -3.95 -12.29
N ASN A 4 9.40 -3.67 -11.28
CA ASN A 4 8.34 -4.56 -10.82
C ASN A 4 7.01 -3.82 -10.90
N ASP A 5 6.04 -4.40 -11.59
CA ASP A 5 4.67 -3.89 -11.55
C ASP A 5 3.99 -4.38 -10.27
N ILE A 6 3.33 -3.46 -9.58
CA ILE A 6 2.66 -3.73 -8.31
C ILE A 6 1.22 -3.23 -8.32
N SER A 7 0.40 -3.88 -7.50
CA SER A 7 -0.98 -3.51 -7.25
C SER A 7 -1.11 -3.05 -5.81
N ILE A 8 -1.81 -1.95 -5.59
CA ILE A 8 -2.11 -1.42 -4.26
C ILE A 8 -3.54 -1.82 -3.92
N VAL A 9 -3.73 -2.42 -2.75
CA VAL A 9 -5.05 -2.74 -2.22
C VAL A 9 -5.40 -1.72 -1.14
N ILE A 10 -6.56 -1.10 -1.29
CA ILE A 10 -7.15 -0.15 -0.35
C ILE A 10 -8.35 -0.85 0.28
N THR A 11 -8.27 -1.07 1.59
CA THR A 11 -9.36 -1.61 2.39
C THR A 11 -9.83 -0.53 3.36
N GLN A 12 -11.06 -0.07 3.18
CA GLN A 12 -11.64 0.97 4.03
C GLN A 12 -12.66 0.36 4.99
N ASP A 13 -12.43 0.56 6.28
CA ASP A 13 -13.37 0.29 7.35
C ASP A 13 -13.86 1.62 7.94
N LEU A 14 -15.18 1.84 7.95
CA LEU A 14 -15.75 3.10 8.44
C LEU A 14 -15.57 3.31 9.95
N THR A 15 -15.20 2.26 10.69
CA THR A 15 -14.99 2.28 12.14
C THR A 15 -13.51 2.22 12.52
N GLU A 16 -12.68 1.52 11.75
CA GLU A 16 -11.27 1.29 12.08
C GLU A 16 -10.29 2.10 11.22
N GLY A 17 -10.76 2.82 10.19
CA GLY A 17 -9.93 3.62 9.30
C GLY A 17 -9.67 2.98 7.92
N CYS A 18 -8.52 3.29 7.33
CA CYS A 18 -8.15 2.81 6.00
C CYS A 18 -6.81 2.09 6.06
N LEU A 19 -6.84 0.80 5.73
CA LEU A 19 -5.65 0.00 5.49
C LEU A 19 -5.31 0.01 4.00
N VAL A 20 -4.09 0.41 3.66
CA VAL A 20 -3.55 0.34 2.30
C VAL A 20 -2.32 -0.55 2.33
N TYR A 21 -2.16 -1.46 1.37
CA TYR A 21 -0.99 -2.32 1.28
C TYR A 21 -0.63 -2.68 -0.16
N VAL A 22 0.61 -3.08 -0.38
CA VAL A 22 1.06 -3.58 -1.69
C VAL A 22 0.79 -5.08 -1.78
N GLU A 23 0.04 -5.53 -2.77
CA GLU A 23 -0.40 -6.94 -2.88
C GLU A 23 0.79 -7.91 -2.97
N GLN A 24 1.82 -7.55 -3.72
CA GLN A 24 3.03 -8.35 -3.92
C GLN A 24 4.01 -8.23 -2.74
N LEU A 25 3.86 -7.20 -1.89
CA LEU A 25 4.73 -6.90 -0.75
C LEU A 25 3.86 -6.52 0.45
N PRO A 26 3.08 -7.46 1.03
CA PRO A 26 2.09 -7.14 2.05
C PRO A 26 2.69 -6.61 3.36
N HIS A 27 4.00 -6.74 3.56
CA HIS A 27 4.72 -6.11 4.68
C HIS A 27 4.87 -4.58 4.51
N ILE A 28 4.69 -4.07 3.29
CA ILE A 28 4.57 -2.63 3.01
C ILE A 28 3.09 -2.31 3.10
N SER A 29 2.68 -1.75 4.23
CA SER A 29 1.29 -1.48 4.55
C SER A 29 1.18 -0.29 5.49
N ALA A 30 0.10 0.48 5.34
CA ALA A 30 -0.16 1.65 6.16
C ALA A 30 -1.62 1.67 6.58
N ASN A 31 -1.87 1.94 7.86
CA ASN A 31 -3.20 2.21 8.38
C ASN A 31 -3.28 3.68 8.78
N ALA A 32 -4.29 4.39 8.28
CA ALA A 32 -4.57 5.77 8.64
C ALA A 32 -6.07 6.09 8.56
N PRO A 33 -6.55 7.17 9.20
CA PRO A 33 -7.96 7.56 9.15
C PRO A 33 -8.53 7.74 7.73
N THR A 34 -7.69 8.16 6.77
CA THR A 34 -8.12 8.37 5.38
C THR A 34 -7.25 7.62 4.37
N VAL A 35 -7.83 7.29 3.21
CA VAL A 35 -7.10 6.69 2.08
C VAL A 35 -5.91 7.56 1.67
N ALA A 36 -6.06 8.88 1.67
CA ALA A 36 -5.01 9.81 1.27
C ALA A 36 -3.79 9.75 2.21
N GLU A 37 -4.02 9.73 3.53
CA GLU A 37 -2.96 9.61 4.53
C GLU A 37 -2.30 8.23 4.49
N ALA A 38 -3.09 7.17 4.41
CA ALA A 38 -2.57 5.80 4.35
C ALA A 38 -1.73 5.59 3.09
N ASN A 39 -2.19 6.08 1.93
CA ASN A 39 -1.43 5.99 0.70
C ASN A 39 -0.14 6.83 0.75
N ALA A 40 -0.15 8.02 1.37
CA ALA A 40 1.06 8.82 1.52
C ALA A 40 2.13 8.09 2.36
N ILE A 41 1.72 7.44 3.45
CA ILE A 41 2.60 6.63 4.30
C ILE A 41 3.13 5.43 3.51
N LEU A 42 2.26 4.70 2.81
CA LEU A 42 2.63 3.55 1.98
C LEU A 42 3.68 3.93 0.92
N MET A 43 3.47 5.05 0.21
CA MET A 43 4.40 5.51 -0.83
C MET A 43 5.78 5.86 -0.24
N ALA A 44 5.81 6.43 0.98
CA ALA A 44 7.07 6.70 1.67
C ALA A 44 7.81 5.42 2.04
N GLU A 45 7.10 4.39 2.54
CA GLU A 45 7.68 3.09 2.84
C GLU A 45 8.18 2.37 1.58
N LEU A 46 7.37 2.38 0.51
CA LEU A 46 7.74 1.79 -0.77
C LEU A 46 9.01 2.44 -1.33
N LYS A 47 9.11 3.76 -1.29
CA LYS A 47 10.30 4.49 -1.76
C LYS A 47 11.55 4.15 -0.94
N ARG A 48 11.41 3.93 0.37
CA ARG A 48 12.52 3.45 1.21
C ARG A 48 12.92 2.03 0.80
N TYR A 49 11.95 1.16 0.58
CA TYR A 49 12.21 -0.21 0.12
C TYR A 49 12.87 -0.27 -1.26
N GLU A 50 12.52 0.62 -2.19
CA GLU A 50 13.19 0.79 -3.49
C GLU A 50 14.69 1.09 -3.34
N GLN A 51 15.04 1.98 -2.41
CA GLN A 51 16.42 2.35 -2.12
C GLN A 51 17.20 1.18 -1.53
N ASP A 52 16.59 0.43 -0.60
CA ASP A 52 17.21 -0.71 0.06
C ASP A 52 17.42 -1.91 -0.90
N THR A 53 16.52 -2.09 -1.87
CA THR A 53 16.52 -3.23 -2.82
C THR A 53 17.07 -2.91 -4.21
N TYR A 54 17.48 -1.66 -4.47
CA TYR A 54 17.90 -1.19 -5.80
C TYR A 54 16.91 -1.54 -6.93
N SER A 55 15.61 -1.54 -6.58
CA SER A 55 14.50 -1.88 -7.47
C SER A 55 13.57 -0.68 -7.63
N THR A 56 12.77 -0.68 -8.69
CA THR A 56 11.73 0.34 -8.92
C THR A 56 10.39 -0.35 -9.05
N TYR A 57 9.40 0.14 -8.32
CA TYR A 57 8.05 -0.38 -8.31
C TYR A 57 7.12 0.58 -9.04
N ASN A 58 6.43 0.07 -10.05
CA ASN A 58 5.46 0.82 -10.83
C ASN A 58 4.06 0.39 -10.40
N VAL A 59 3.27 1.34 -9.89
CA VAL A 59 1.88 1.06 -9.51
C VAL A 59 1.05 0.98 -10.78
N VAL A 60 0.58 -0.21 -11.11
CA VAL A 60 -0.25 -0.45 -12.31
C VAL A 60 -1.75 -0.51 -12.00
N GLU A 61 -2.11 -0.73 -10.75
CA GLU A 61 -3.50 -0.94 -10.35
C GLU A 61 -3.76 -0.52 -8.90
N TYR A 62 -4.93 0.06 -8.66
CA TYR A 62 -5.51 0.26 -7.34
C TYR A 62 -6.78 -0.58 -7.20
N LYS A 63 -6.77 -1.52 -6.25
CA LYS A 63 -7.91 -2.37 -5.91
C LYS A 63 -8.59 -1.82 -4.67
N TYR A 64 -9.90 -1.63 -4.73
CA TYR A 64 -10.70 -1.17 -3.60
C TYR A 64 -11.51 -2.33 -3.03
N SER A 65 -11.40 -2.55 -1.73
CA SER A 65 -12.16 -3.56 -0.99
C SER A 65 -12.95 -2.88 0.13
N SER A 66 -14.25 -3.15 0.18
CA SER A 66 -15.11 -2.75 1.30
C SER A 66 -15.27 -3.94 2.25
N GLY A 67 -14.62 -3.88 3.41
CA GLY A 67 -14.70 -4.92 4.43
C GLY A 67 -13.80 -4.63 5.62
N ALA A 68 -14.16 -5.19 6.78
CA ALA A 68 -13.32 -5.14 7.97
C ALA A 68 -12.04 -5.95 7.73
N TYR A 69 -10.88 -5.33 7.91
CA TYR A 69 -9.60 -6.05 7.90
C TYR A 69 -9.46 -6.81 9.22
N ARG A 70 -9.55 -8.14 9.17
CA ARG A 70 -9.29 -8.98 10.36
C ARG A 70 -7.80 -8.93 10.70
N SER A 71 -7.47 -8.19 11.76
CA SER A 71 -6.14 -8.19 12.41
C SER A 71 -5.73 -9.58 12.88
#